data_AF-A0A8J4B5J8-F1
#
_entry.id   AF-A0A8J4B5J8-F1
#
_cell.length_a   1.000
_cell.length_b   1.000
_cell.length_c   1.000
_cell.angle_alpha   90.00
_cell.angle_beta   90.00
_cell.angle_gamma   90.00
#
_symmetry.space_group_name_H-M   'P 1'
#
loop_
_entity.id
_entity.type
_entity.pdbx_description
1 polymer ?
#
loop_
_entity_poly.entity_id
_entity_poly.type
_entity_poly.pdbx_seq_one_letter_code
_entity_poly.pdbx_strand_id
1 'polypeptide(L)'
;MSATSYNTAARPTPIPGICGRVSFNDSVFSDPLGCSPESSTSIFGAVSVLGTSPNTPLEPFYPVPAKATHSKTTDTVLAPSLLHLSLPTLLGCCEMLGHHMEDRSEIARQQDLDLLRELQSCSVAELRDASQMPLFVVAPLDVLVTRDAVTGRNKFHIIEINGTGISGLTNMCDGAVEDILLSFSELAAHINQPDALILVASSGQETYPPVSRTLHEKMLYVEALKRGFEARGRRINVTNMTRLEKRPESMPASGPTVVLGYMKQFRANFMLDGPMGRLMLFGRQVHAAINDRFVLNTCYQFDHRLDLNAFRGFNAGYAAGADKGVAYELYNQFFGSQDLGAHFHCMAPVINFRRARTRTELISTIQAWLQCNASPAVIKPQGTGCGHGIEFFFGSPSWAETATKVDRALHSVASNYNLQCGGLPYTVCEYLDTATIDTTGGSGGGAGAGGPHANKIGHKFELRVVVYRSGSKLLAFPSIAKVAREAFDPRNPDNKKSLINNITTSAKETAQSGQEFLLPLCNSGTLEVLGIQLTELAELCTASTHFIRYVVDQVQDNPSLFGLPVEWEKRV
;
A
#
# COMPACT_ATOMS: atom_id res chain seq x y z
N MET A 1 -62.09 -42.84 -22.61
CA MET A 1 -61.33 -43.63 -21.64
C MET A 1 -59.85 -43.52 -21.99
N SER A 2 -59.05 -42.95 -21.08
CA SER A 2 -57.64 -43.26 -20.75
C SER A 2 -56.67 -43.70 -21.87
N ALA A 3 -55.41 -43.27 -22.00
CA ALA A 3 -54.54 -42.28 -21.36
C ALA A 3 -53.21 -42.38 -22.15
N THR A 4 -52.58 -41.27 -22.51
CA THR A 4 -51.27 -41.25 -23.20
C THR A 4 -50.15 -40.94 -22.20
N SER A 5 -49.10 -41.77 -22.27
CA SER A 5 -47.90 -41.75 -21.43
C SER A 5 -46.97 -40.56 -21.72
N TYR A 6 -46.57 -39.83 -20.68
CA TYR A 6 -45.51 -38.83 -20.72
C TYR A 6 -44.21 -39.40 -20.15
N ASN A 7 -43.12 -39.25 -20.91
CA ASN A 7 -41.74 -39.47 -20.48
C ASN A 7 -41.26 -38.29 -19.62
N THR A 8 -40.71 -38.59 -18.46
CA THR A 8 -40.16 -37.66 -17.46
C THR A 8 -38.73 -37.27 -17.79
N ALA A 9 -38.51 -36.01 -18.16
CA ALA A 9 -37.19 -35.37 -18.13
C ALA A 9 -36.90 -34.87 -16.71
N ALA A 10 -35.71 -35.21 -16.20
CA ALA A 10 -35.23 -34.80 -14.88
C ALA A 10 -35.05 -33.28 -14.80
N ARG A 11 -35.63 -32.68 -13.75
CA ARG A 11 -35.44 -31.27 -13.38
C ARG A 11 -34.11 -31.07 -12.66
N PRO A 12 -33.36 -29.99 -12.92
CA PRO A 12 -32.21 -29.61 -12.09
C PRO A 12 -32.70 -29.08 -10.73
N THR A 13 -32.00 -29.52 -9.68
CA THR A 13 -32.15 -29.10 -8.28
C THR A 13 -31.83 -27.61 -8.09
N PRO A 14 -32.56 -26.88 -7.23
CA PRO A 14 -32.34 -25.45 -7.01
C PRO A 14 -31.14 -25.18 -6.10
N ILE A 15 -30.34 -24.17 -6.47
CA ILE A 15 -29.27 -23.58 -5.68
C ILE A 15 -29.90 -22.79 -4.51
N PRO A 16 -29.62 -23.10 -3.24
CA PRO A 16 -30.07 -22.27 -2.12
C PRO A 16 -29.09 -21.12 -1.86
N GLY A 17 -29.58 -19.87 -1.79
CA GLY A 17 -28.82 -18.79 -1.15
C GLY A 17 -28.73 -17.44 -1.87
N ILE A 18 -29.75 -16.99 -2.62
CA ILE A 18 -29.87 -15.57 -3.00
C ILE A 18 -30.83 -14.92 -1.98
N CYS A 19 -30.26 -14.33 -0.93
CA CYS A 19 -31.04 -13.53 0.02
C CYS A 19 -31.21 -12.11 -0.54
N GLY A 20 -32.46 -11.73 -0.79
CA GLY A 20 -32.83 -10.48 -1.45
C GLY A 20 -32.43 -9.23 -0.66
N ARG A 21 -32.04 -8.18 -1.41
CA ARG A 21 -31.87 -6.82 -0.92
C ARG A 21 -33.21 -6.28 -0.41
N VAL A 22 -33.26 -5.81 0.83
CA VAL A 22 -34.35 -4.97 1.32
C VAL A 22 -33.74 -3.61 1.70
N SER A 23 -34.19 -2.55 1.05
CA SER A 23 -33.83 -1.17 1.42
C SER A 23 -34.63 -0.77 2.67
N PHE A 24 -33.96 -0.24 3.69
CA PHE A 24 -34.62 0.44 4.80
C PHE A 24 -34.22 1.91 4.80
N ASN A 25 -35.24 2.76 4.72
CA ASN A 25 -35.15 4.22 4.76
C ASN A 25 -34.93 4.72 6.19
N ASP A 26 -34.24 5.87 6.25
CA ASP A 26 -33.99 6.72 7.40
C ASP A 26 -35.25 7.17 8.14
N SER A 27 -35.18 7.23 9.48
CA SER A 27 -35.54 8.43 10.26
C SER A 27 -35.49 8.20 11.79
N VAL A 28 -34.90 9.20 12.47
CA VAL A 28 -35.23 9.74 13.81
C VAL A 28 -34.50 9.23 15.08
N PHE A 29 -33.65 10.13 15.62
CA PHE A 29 -33.43 10.61 17.02
C PHE A 29 -33.20 9.60 18.17
N SER A 30 -32.44 9.84 19.24
CA SER A 30 -31.92 11.05 19.90
C SER A 30 -30.86 10.67 20.95
N ASP A 31 -29.90 11.57 21.15
CA ASP A 31 -29.06 11.74 22.36
C ASP A 31 -29.92 11.83 23.64
N PRO A 32 -29.46 11.27 24.78
CA PRO A 32 -29.20 12.19 25.90
C PRO A 32 -28.02 11.82 26.83
N LEU A 33 -27.15 12.83 27.02
CA LEU A 33 -26.55 13.33 28.29
C LEU A 33 -25.32 12.57 28.86
N GLY A 34 -24.26 13.23 29.37
CA GLY A 34 -24.02 14.65 29.65
C GLY A 34 -22.61 14.90 30.27
N CYS A 35 -22.18 16.17 30.19
CA CYS A 35 -20.96 16.78 30.77
C CYS A 35 -20.95 16.74 32.32
N SER A 36 -19.91 17.01 33.14
CA SER A 36 -18.68 17.85 33.15
C SER A 36 -17.99 17.62 34.55
N PRO A 37 -17.07 18.44 35.14
CA PRO A 37 -15.86 19.19 34.68
C PRO A 37 -14.59 19.03 35.61
N GLU A 38 -13.44 19.60 35.16
CA GLU A 38 -12.32 20.33 35.85
C GLU A 38 -11.69 19.80 37.18
N SER A 39 -10.41 19.91 37.58
CA SER A 39 -9.18 20.71 37.28
C SER A 39 -7.99 19.96 37.96
N SER A 40 -6.68 20.12 37.72
CA SER A 40 -5.82 21.29 37.98
C SER A 40 -4.31 20.91 37.93
N THR A 41 -3.48 21.93 37.66
CA THR A 41 -2.06 22.14 38.05
C THR A 41 -0.88 21.39 37.39
N SER A 42 -0.02 22.24 36.83
CA SER A 42 1.37 22.01 36.40
C SER A 42 2.34 22.16 37.58
N ILE A 43 3.38 21.32 37.66
CA ILE A 43 4.66 21.64 38.32
C ILE A 43 5.82 21.07 37.48
N PHE A 44 6.80 21.94 37.22
CA PHE A 44 8.09 21.70 36.56
C PHE A 44 8.98 20.69 37.32
N GLY A 45 9.83 19.99 36.57
CA GLY A 45 10.93 19.21 37.11
C GLY A 45 11.86 18.67 36.01
N ALA A 46 12.57 19.58 35.34
CA ALA A 46 13.63 19.22 34.40
C ALA A 46 14.85 18.67 35.16
N VAL A 47 15.33 17.48 34.78
CA VAL A 47 16.67 16.99 35.12
C VAL A 47 17.35 16.58 33.82
N SER A 48 18.24 17.46 33.36
CA SER A 48 19.16 17.23 32.26
C SER A 48 20.31 16.35 32.75
N VAL A 49 20.38 15.12 32.26
CA VAL A 49 21.56 14.26 32.39
C VAL A 49 22.07 14.01 30.98
N LEU A 50 23.19 14.64 30.65
CA LEU A 50 24.28 14.20 29.77
C LEU A 50 25.07 15.43 29.34
N GLY A 51 26.14 15.72 30.10
CA GLY A 51 27.18 16.62 29.68
C GLY A 51 28.11 15.93 28.68
N THR A 52 28.48 16.64 27.62
CA THR A 52 29.81 16.52 27.01
C THR A 52 30.26 17.89 26.51
N SER A 53 31.51 18.19 26.80
CA SER A 53 32.21 19.48 26.67
C SER A 53 32.53 19.83 25.21
N PRO A 54 32.52 21.12 24.81
CA PRO A 54 33.07 21.58 23.53
C PRO A 54 34.52 22.02 23.74
N ASN A 55 35.50 21.35 23.12
CA ASN A 55 36.81 21.92 22.76
C ASN A 55 37.72 20.87 22.10
N THR A 56 37.69 20.79 20.77
CA THR A 56 38.83 20.31 19.98
C THR A 56 38.79 21.04 18.63
N PRO A 57 39.77 21.91 18.30
CA PRO A 57 39.80 22.61 17.03
C PRO A 57 40.24 21.64 15.91
N LEU A 58 39.44 21.55 14.85
CA LEU A 58 39.79 20.85 13.62
C LEU A 58 40.53 21.83 12.69
N GLU A 59 41.74 21.45 12.24
CA GLU A 59 42.52 22.24 11.28
C GLU A 59 41.87 22.26 9.88
N PRO A 60 42.00 23.36 9.12
CA PRO A 60 41.37 23.49 7.80
C PRO A 60 42.13 22.69 6.73
N PHE A 61 41.42 21.75 6.10
CA PHE A 61 41.82 21.12 4.85
C PHE A 61 41.75 22.15 3.70
N TYR A 62 42.89 22.50 3.12
CA TYR A 62 42.98 23.22 1.84
C TYR A 62 43.18 22.21 0.70
N PRO A 63 42.28 22.09 -0.29
CA PRO A 63 42.58 21.36 -1.50
C PRO A 63 43.42 22.22 -2.44
N VAL A 64 44.53 21.64 -2.91
CA VAL A 64 45.40 22.20 -3.96
C VAL A 64 44.67 22.14 -5.31
N PRO A 65 44.62 23.22 -6.12
CA PRO A 65 43.96 23.18 -7.42
C PRO A 65 44.82 22.45 -8.46
N ALA A 66 44.31 21.32 -8.97
CA ALA A 66 44.87 20.67 -10.15
C ALA A 66 44.53 21.47 -11.42
N LYS A 67 45.55 21.71 -12.26
CA LYS A 67 45.46 22.43 -13.54
C LYS A 67 44.49 21.72 -14.50
N ALA A 68 43.51 22.47 -15.00
CA ALA A 68 42.60 22.04 -16.05
C ALA A 68 43.30 22.05 -17.42
N THR A 69 43.38 20.89 -18.07
CA THR A 69 43.59 20.77 -19.52
C THR A 69 42.24 20.66 -20.19
N HIS A 70 41.85 21.70 -20.93
CA HIS A 70 40.62 21.74 -21.72
C HIS A 70 40.73 20.80 -22.93
N SER A 71 40.07 19.65 -22.87
CA SER A 71 39.64 18.90 -24.06
C SER A 71 38.18 19.25 -24.32
N LYS A 72 37.90 19.81 -25.50
CA LYS A 72 36.54 20.05 -25.99
C LYS A 72 35.98 18.72 -26.50
N THR A 73 35.40 17.92 -25.61
CA THR A 73 34.34 16.99 -25.99
C THR A 73 33.02 17.72 -25.83
N THR A 74 32.18 17.69 -26.86
CA THR A 74 30.76 18.02 -26.76
C THR A 74 30.11 16.96 -25.88
N ASP A 75 30.27 17.12 -24.57
CA ASP A 75 29.54 16.38 -23.56
C ASP A 75 28.09 16.80 -23.68
N THR A 76 27.28 16.00 -24.36
CA THR A 76 25.89 15.85 -23.95
C THR A 76 25.93 15.44 -22.49
N VAL A 77 25.77 16.41 -21.59
CA VAL A 77 25.65 16.17 -20.15
C VAL A 77 24.47 15.23 -20.01
N LEU A 78 24.76 13.94 -19.84
CA LEU A 78 23.76 12.93 -19.55
C LEU A 78 23.02 13.46 -18.31
N ALA A 79 21.71 13.62 -18.44
CA ALA A 79 20.90 14.03 -17.31
C ALA A 79 21.20 13.07 -16.15
N PRO A 80 21.51 13.58 -14.95
CA PRO A 80 21.88 12.73 -13.83
C PRO A 80 20.73 11.75 -13.53
N SER A 81 21.06 10.48 -13.29
CA SER A 81 20.09 9.44 -12.91
C SER A 81 19.10 9.95 -11.85
N LEU A 82 17.84 9.54 -11.94
CA LEU A 82 16.81 9.88 -10.95
C LEU A 82 17.07 9.22 -9.59
N LEU A 83 18.00 8.28 -9.52
CA LEU A 83 18.47 7.64 -8.29
C LEU A 83 19.48 8.49 -7.50
N HIS A 84 19.97 9.59 -8.08
CA HIS A 84 20.89 10.51 -7.39
C HIS A 84 20.13 11.57 -6.59
N LEU A 85 20.51 11.74 -5.32
CA LEU A 85 19.97 12.79 -4.46
C LEU A 85 20.80 14.06 -4.53
N SER A 86 20.13 15.21 -4.67
CA SER A 86 20.80 16.51 -4.60
C SER A 86 21.10 16.90 -3.14
N LEU A 87 22.13 17.74 -2.93
CA LEU A 87 22.46 18.27 -1.60
C LEU A 87 21.25 18.96 -0.92
N PRO A 88 20.45 19.79 -1.62
CA PRO A 88 19.23 20.36 -1.03
C PRO A 88 18.24 19.33 -0.51
N THR A 89 18.03 18.22 -1.22
CA THR A 89 17.15 17.13 -0.77
C THR A 89 17.70 16.45 0.47
N LEU A 90 19.00 16.13 0.48
CA LEU A 90 19.66 15.54 1.64
C LEU A 90 19.54 16.44 2.88
N LEU A 91 19.89 17.73 2.77
CA LEU A 91 19.78 18.70 3.87
C LEU A 91 18.33 18.98 4.27
N GLY A 92 17.40 18.92 3.33
CA GLY A 92 15.97 19.09 3.56
C GLY A 92 15.35 17.95 4.37
N CYS A 93 15.87 16.72 4.24
CA CYS A 93 15.32 15.52 4.84
C CYS A 93 16.18 14.90 5.96
N CYS A 94 17.42 15.36 6.18
CA CYS A 94 18.40 14.71 7.07
C CYS A 94 17.91 14.45 8.50
N GLU A 95 17.08 15.33 9.06
CA GLU A 95 16.54 15.20 10.42
C GLU A 95 15.65 13.96 10.60
N MET A 96 15.18 13.35 9.50
CA MET A 96 14.39 12.13 9.53
C MET A 96 15.20 10.84 9.37
N LEU A 97 16.52 10.94 9.14
CA LEU A 97 17.39 9.80 8.86
C LEU A 97 18.22 9.35 10.07
N GLY A 98 17.94 9.86 11.26
CA GLY A 98 18.70 9.59 12.48
C GLY A 98 18.55 8.18 13.07
N HIS A 99 18.04 7.22 12.31
CA HIS A 99 17.80 5.84 12.74
C HIS A 99 18.32 4.82 11.73
N HIS A 100 18.40 3.55 12.14
CA HIS A 100 18.89 2.48 11.29
C HIS A 100 18.03 2.33 10.02
N MET A 101 18.65 2.50 8.86
CA MET A 101 18.05 2.24 7.55
C MET A 101 18.34 0.82 7.09
N GLU A 102 17.37 0.19 6.47
CA GLU A 102 17.50 -1.13 5.87
C GLU A 102 17.87 -0.95 4.39
N ASP A 103 19.02 -1.46 3.97
CA ASP A 103 19.32 -1.65 2.55
C ASP A 103 18.60 -2.92 2.07
N ARG A 104 18.05 -2.92 0.86
CA ARG A 104 17.51 -4.13 0.19
C ARG A 104 18.08 -4.33 -1.22
N SER A 105 19.15 -3.63 -1.56
CA SER A 105 19.84 -3.71 -2.86
C SER A 105 20.25 -5.13 -3.25
N GLU A 106 20.52 -6.00 -2.28
CA GLU A 106 20.80 -7.41 -2.51
C GLU A 106 19.60 -8.15 -3.14
N ILE A 107 18.37 -7.85 -2.71
CA ILE A 107 17.16 -8.42 -3.33
C ILE A 107 17.04 -7.96 -4.78
N ALA A 108 17.29 -6.68 -5.07
CA ALA A 108 17.30 -6.17 -6.45
C ALA A 108 18.39 -6.82 -7.30
N ARG A 109 19.59 -7.04 -6.76
CA ARG A 109 20.72 -7.70 -7.46
C ARG A 109 20.46 -9.18 -7.78
N GLN A 110 19.55 -9.83 -7.04
CA GLN A 110 19.16 -11.22 -7.29
C GLN A 110 18.03 -11.37 -8.32
N GLN A 111 17.47 -10.26 -8.83
CA GLN A 111 16.51 -10.28 -9.93
C GLN A 111 17.25 -10.54 -11.25
N ASP A 112 16.82 -11.56 -11.97
CA ASP A 112 17.20 -11.83 -13.35
C ASP A 112 16.52 -10.81 -14.27
N LEU A 113 17.34 -9.93 -14.87
CA LEU A 113 16.86 -8.86 -15.74
C LEU A 113 16.35 -9.36 -17.09
N ASP A 114 16.81 -10.51 -17.58
CA ASP A 114 16.30 -11.07 -18.84
C ASP A 114 14.92 -11.68 -18.61
N LEU A 115 14.76 -12.40 -17.51
CA LEU A 115 13.45 -12.90 -17.07
C LEU A 115 12.46 -11.75 -16.82
N LEU A 116 12.90 -10.67 -16.17
CA LEU A 116 12.08 -9.49 -15.96
C LEU A 116 11.63 -8.88 -17.29
N ARG A 117 12.53 -8.73 -18.28
CA ARG A 117 12.18 -8.18 -19.60
C ARG A 117 11.15 -9.05 -20.31
N GLU A 118 11.28 -10.38 -20.22
CA GLU A 118 10.29 -11.31 -20.77
C GLU A 118 8.91 -11.07 -20.13
N LEU A 119 8.83 -11.05 -18.80
CA LEU A 119 7.58 -10.82 -18.05
C LEU A 119 6.99 -9.43 -18.30
N GLN A 120 7.83 -8.40 -18.45
CA GLN A 120 7.38 -7.05 -18.78
C GLN A 120 6.84 -6.96 -20.20
N SER A 121 7.47 -7.66 -21.16
CA SER A 121 7.04 -7.63 -22.56
C SER A 121 5.63 -8.18 -22.78
N CYS A 122 5.19 -9.14 -21.96
CA CYS A 122 3.85 -9.72 -22.04
C CYS A 122 2.81 -8.98 -21.18
N SER A 123 3.24 -8.19 -20.19
CA SER A 123 2.35 -7.53 -19.22
C SER A 123 2.08 -6.06 -19.53
N VAL A 124 2.44 -5.57 -20.73
CA VAL A 124 2.22 -4.18 -21.14
C VAL A 124 0.74 -3.89 -21.37
N ALA A 125 0.22 -2.81 -20.79
CA ALA A 125 -1.07 -2.24 -21.18
C ALA A 125 -0.95 -0.76 -21.50
N GLU A 126 -1.47 -0.33 -22.63
CA GLU A 126 -1.50 1.10 -22.99
C GLU A 126 -2.53 1.85 -22.14
N LEU A 127 -2.24 3.12 -21.85
CA LEU A 127 -3.27 4.03 -21.38
C LEU A 127 -4.28 4.30 -22.49
N ARG A 128 -5.56 4.50 -22.15
CA ARG A 128 -6.61 4.79 -23.15
C ARG A 128 -6.30 6.08 -23.91
N ASP A 129 -5.83 7.08 -23.19
CA ASP A 129 -5.42 8.37 -23.74
C ASP A 129 -4.53 9.14 -22.75
N ALA A 130 -4.02 10.30 -23.19
CA ALA A 130 -3.12 11.15 -22.41
C ALA A 130 -3.76 11.69 -21.10
N SER A 131 -5.09 11.79 -21.04
CA SER A 131 -5.78 12.25 -19.83
C SER A 131 -5.76 11.22 -18.69
N GLN A 132 -5.20 10.04 -18.90
CA GLN A 132 -5.01 9.09 -17.81
C GLN A 132 -3.61 9.12 -17.21
N MET A 133 -2.66 9.80 -17.86
CA MET A 133 -1.28 9.88 -17.38
C MET A 133 -1.18 10.42 -15.94
N PRO A 134 -1.95 11.44 -15.52
CA PRO A 134 -1.82 11.95 -14.16
C PRO A 134 -2.76 11.28 -13.15
N LEU A 135 -3.51 10.24 -13.56
CA LEU A 135 -4.40 9.50 -12.66
C LEU A 135 -3.65 8.41 -11.87
N PHE A 136 -2.48 7.98 -12.35
CA PHE A 136 -1.76 6.83 -11.80
C PHE A 136 -0.24 6.96 -11.91
N VAL A 137 0.46 6.50 -10.88
CA VAL A 137 1.93 6.38 -10.85
C VAL A 137 2.37 4.95 -10.62
N VAL A 138 1.96 4.38 -9.47
CA VAL A 138 2.43 3.07 -9.03
C VAL A 138 1.46 2.47 -8.02
N ALA A 139 1.30 1.15 -8.07
CA ALA A 139 0.57 0.37 -7.08
C ALA A 139 1.14 -1.05 -6.92
N PRO A 140 1.74 -1.40 -5.76
CA PRO A 140 2.01 -2.78 -5.41
C PRO A 140 0.74 -3.57 -5.08
N LEU A 141 0.52 -4.64 -5.83
CA LEU A 141 -0.50 -5.63 -5.55
C LEU A 141 0.06 -6.69 -4.61
N ASP A 142 -0.59 -6.88 -3.46
CA ASP A 142 -0.31 -8.04 -2.61
C ASP A 142 -1.22 -9.19 -2.99
N VAL A 143 -0.63 -10.35 -3.26
CA VAL A 143 -1.30 -11.49 -3.89
C VAL A 143 -1.13 -12.72 -3.02
N LEU A 144 -2.24 -13.30 -2.57
CA LEU A 144 -2.22 -14.62 -1.94
C LEU A 144 -2.25 -15.71 -3.00
N VAL A 145 -1.50 -16.77 -2.75
CA VAL A 145 -1.47 -17.96 -3.60
C VAL A 145 -2.19 -19.08 -2.88
N THR A 146 -3.20 -19.67 -3.49
CA THR A 146 -3.84 -20.91 -3.02
C THR A 146 -3.54 -22.01 -4.03
N ARG A 147 -3.57 -23.29 -3.60
CA ARG A 147 -3.42 -24.41 -4.52
C ARG A 147 -4.76 -25.11 -4.69
N ASP A 148 -5.17 -25.29 -5.93
CA ASP A 148 -6.36 -26.05 -6.24
C ASP A 148 -6.16 -27.52 -5.83
N ALA A 149 -7.04 -28.04 -4.98
CA ALA A 149 -6.86 -29.36 -4.38
C ALA A 149 -6.93 -30.51 -5.41
N VAL A 150 -7.56 -30.30 -6.57
CA VAL A 150 -7.78 -31.33 -7.58
C VAL A 150 -6.65 -31.32 -8.62
N THR A 151 -6.31 -30.13 -9.12
CA THR A 151 -5.35 -29.94 -10.21
C THR A 151 -3.94 -29.63 -9.71
N GLY A 152 -3.78 -29.27 -8.44
CA GLY A 152 -2.52 -28.81 -7.85
C GLY A 152 -2.03 -27.46 -8.37
N ARG A 153 -2.79 -26.79 -9.25
CA ARG A 153 -2.40 -25.52 -9.87
C ARG A 153 -2.54 -24.36 -8.90
N ASN A 154 -1.70 -23.34 -9.10
CA ASN A 154 -1.80 -22.13 -8.32
C ASN A 154 -3.01 -21.30 -8.75
N LYS A 155 -3.67 -20.71 -7.76
CA LYS A 155 -4.73 -19.72 -7.91
C LYS A 155 -4.34 -18.46 -7.14
N PHE A 156 -4.30 -17.35 -7.84
CA PHE A 156 -3.88 -16.05 -7.32
C PHE A 156 -5.08 -15.19 -6.94
N HIS A 157 -4.94 -14.50 -5.81
CA HIS A 157 -5.95 -13.61 -5.26
C HIS A 157 -5.31 -12.27 -4.94
N ILE A 158 -5.64 -11.20 -5.67
CA ILE A 158 -5.15 -9.86 -5.35
C ILE A 158 -5.93 -9.35 -4.14
N ILE A 159 -5.28 -9.37 -2.98
CA ILE A 159 -5.94 -9.07 -1.70
C ILE A 159 -5.78 -7.62 -1.25
N GLU A 160 -4.92 -6.84 -1.90
CA GLU A 160 -4.68 -5.43 -1.61
C GLU A 160 -4.01 -4.74 -2.82
N ILE A 161 -4.52 -3.57 -3.19
CA ILE A 161 -3.81 -2.60 -4.03
C ILE A 161 -3.14 -1.65 -3.04
N ASN A 162 -1.84 -1.79 -2.81
CA ASN A 162 -1.09 -0.76 -2.11
C ASN A 162 -0.86 0.36 -3.12
N GLY A 163 -1.16 1.60 -2.77
CA GLY A 163 -0.94 2.73 -3.68
C GLY A 163 0.50 3.26 -3.69
N THR A 164 0.64 4.57 -3.87
CA THR A 164 1.93 5.30 -3.85
C THR A 164 2.68 5.26 -2.51
N GLY A 165 2.09 4.66 -1.48
CA GLY A 165 2.70 4.40 -0.17
C GLY A 165 3.74 3.27 -0.16
N ILE A 166 4.04 2.64 -1.31
CA ILE A 166 4.97 1.50 -1.46
C ILE A 166 6.25 1.61 -0.61
N SER A 167 6.62 0.52 0.05
CA SER A 167 7.99 0.28 0.53
C SER A 167 8.59 -0.88 -0.25
N GLY A 168 9.89 -0.82 -0.51
CA GLY A 168 10.62 -1.81 -1.29
C GLY A 168 10.90 -1.37 -2.74
N LEU A 169 11.08 -0.07 -3.00
CA LEU A 169 11.67 0.38 -4.27
C LEU A 169 13.06 -0.25 -4.46
N THR A 170 13.79 -0.40 -3.36
CA THR A 170 15.11 -1.05 -3.33
C THR A 170 15.07 -2.57 -3.60
N ASN A 171 13.89 -3.17 -3.78
CA ASN A 171 13.74 -4.54 -4.26
C ASN A 171 13.67 -4.64 -5.78
N MET A 172 13.46 -3.52 -6.47
CA MET A 172 13.24 -3.43 -7.91
C MET A 172 14.54 -3.05 -8.62
N CYS A 173 14.63 -3.31 -9.93
CA CYS A 173 15.76 -2.85 -10.73
C CYS A 173 15.71 -1.34 -10.96
N ASP A 174 16.87 -0.73 -11.18
CA ASP A 174 17.04 0.72 -11.35
C ASP A 174 16.11 1.29 -12.42
N GLY A 175 15.99 0.65 -13.59
CA GLY A 175 15.13 1.14 -14.67
C GLY A 175 13.65 1.25 -14.29
N ALA A 176 13.12 0.27 -13.57
CA ALA A 176 11.73 0.32 -13.10
C ALA A 176 11.52 1.40 -12.02
N VAL A 177 12.51 1.61 -11.14
CA VAL A 177 12.47 2.70 -10.16
C VAL A 177 12.55 4.05 -10.87
N GLU A 178 13.42 4.20 -11.87
CA GLU A 178 13.55 5.44 -12.64
C GLU A 178 12.24 5.81 -13.36
N ASP A 179 11.53 4.85 -13.96
CA ASP A 179 10.21 5.08 -14.57
C ASP A 179 9.16 5.60 -13.56
N ILE A 180 9.14 5.01 -12.35
CA ILE A 180 8.28 5.48 -11.25
C ILE A 180 8.64 6.91 -10.85
N LEU A 181 9.93 7.20 -10.70
CA LEU A 181 10.41 8.54 -10.32
C LEU A 181 10.13 9.57 -11.42
N LEU A 182 10.28 9.20 -12.69
CA LEU A 182 9.94 10.05 -13.82
C LEU A 182 8.46 10.41 -13.79
N SER A 183 7.59 9.45 -13.49
CA SER A 183 6.16 9.69 -13.34
C SER A 183 5.84 10.70 -12.22
N PHE A 184 6.56 10.66 -11.09
CA PHE A 184 6.44 11.69 -10.05
C PHE A 184 6.95 13.06 -10.51
N SER A 185 8.08 13.12 -11.23
CA SER A 185 8.61 14.37 -11.79
C SER A 185 7.65 15.01 -12.80
N GLU A 186 7.10 14.22 -13.71
CA GLU A 186 6.10 14.68 -14.68
C GLU A 186 4.88 15.27 -13.97
N LEU A 187 4.34 14.57 -12.97
CA LEU A 187 3.18 15.03 -12.21
C LEU A 187 3.44 16.35 -11.48
N ALA A 188 4.60 16.49 -10.84
CA ALA A 188 5.00 17.74 -10.19
C ALA A 188 5.11 18.90 -11.20
N ALA A 189 5.63 18.62 -12.40
CA ALA A 189 5.76 19.61 -13.47
C ALA A 189 4.41 20.14 -14.00
N HIS A 190 3.29 19.45 -13.74
CA HIS A 190 1.93 19.88 -14.11
C HIS A 190 1.20 20.64 -13.00
N ILE A 191 1.78 20.76 -11.80
CA ILE A 191 1.16 21.49 -10.69
C ILE A 191 1.39 22.99 -10.90
N ASN A 192 0.37 23.73 -11.30
CA ASN A 192 0.49 25.14 -11.69
C ASN A 192 0.46 26.14 -10.53
N GLN A 193 0.07 25.73 -9.31
CA GLN A 193 -0.03 26.65 -8.18
C GLN A 193 1.36 27.14 -7.78
N PRO A 194 1.62 28.47 -7.77
CA PRO A 194 2.95 29.02 -7.51
C PRO A 194 3.48 28.64 -6.12
N ASP A 195 2.58 28.61 -5.15
CA ASP A 195 2.83 28.26 -3.75
C ASP A 195 2.40 26.81 -3.41
N ALA A 196 2.56 25.89 -4.37
CA ALA A 196 2.19 24.49 -4.17
C ALA A 196 2.92 23.86 -2.97
N LEU A 197 2.16 23.20 -2.09
CA LEU A 197 2.70 22.41 -0.98
C LEU A 197 2.37 20.95 -1.20
N ILE A 198 3.41 20.13 -1.35
CA ILE A 198 3.31 18.70 -1.66
C ILE A 198 3.84 17.88 -0.49
N LEU A 199 3.07 16.88 -0.07
CA LEU A 199 3.43 16.03 1.06
C LEU A 199 3.89 14.66 0.57
N VAL A 200 5.04 14.21 1.05
CA VAL A 200 5.50 12.83 0.92
C VAL A 200 5.28 12.14 2.25
N ALA A 201 4.13 11.45 2.39
CA ALA A 201 3.75 10.83 3.64
C ALA A 201 4.29 9.38 3.75
N SER A 202 5.17 9.16 4.72
CA SER A 202 5.69 7.83 5.05
C SER A 202 4.85 7.19 6.16
N SER A 203 4.57 5.90 5.96
CA SER A 203 4.12 5.02 7.04
C SER A 203 5.28 4.63 7.96
N GLY A 204 5.00 4.02 9.11
CA GLY A 204 6.01 3.41 9.99
C GLY A 204 6.11 4.00 11.40
N GLN A 205 5.32 5.03 11.74
CA GLN A 205 5.26 5.69 13.07
C GLN A 205 3.92 5.48 13.78
N GLU A 206 3.11 4.51 13.35
CA GLU A 206 1.78 4.27 13.90
C GLU A 206 1.80 3.55 15.27
N THR A 207 2.91 2.91 15.66
CA THR A 207 3.13 2.41 17.03
C THR A 207 4.23 3.25 17.72
N TYR A 208 4.68 2.94 18.94
CA TYR A 208 5.86 3.62 19.54
C TYR A 208 6.97 2.63 19.99
N PRO A 209 8.26 2.96 19.79
CA PRO A 209 8.76 3.79 18.70
C PRO A 209 9.00 2.88 17.50
N PRO A 210 8.34 3.10 16.36
CA PRO A 210 8.98 2.73 15.13
C PRO A 210 9.13 3.94 14.24
N VAL A 211 10.20 3.86 13.49
CA VAL A 211 10.61 4.74 12.43
C VAL A 211 10.82 3.80 11.24
N SER A 212 10.37 4.20 10.06
CA SER A 212 10.44 3.32 8.89
C SER A 212 11.90 3.06 8.53
N ARG A 213 12.34 1.80 8.55
CA ARG A 213 13.69 1.42 8.12
C ARG A 213 13.91 1.65 6.61
N THR A 214 12.84 1.82 5.84
CA THR A 214 12.87 2.13 4.41
C THR A 214 12.52 3.59 4.09
N LEU A 215 12.59 4.50 5.08
CA LEU A 215 12.26 5.92 4.85
C LEU A 215 13.13 6.56 3.75
N HIS A 216 14.39 6.14 3.63
CA HIS A 216 15.33 6.64 2.63
C HIS A 216 14.78 6.51 1.19
N GLU A 217 13.94 5.50 0.91
CA GLU A 217 13.27 5.36 -0.40
C GLU A 217 12.36 6.55 -0.72
N LYS A 218 11.77 7.20 0.30
CA LYS A 218 10.90 8.37 0.12
C LYS A 218 11.68 9.65 -0.19
N MET A 219 12.98 9.67 0.05
CA MET A 219 13.83 10.79 -0.41
C MET A 219 13.93 10.81 -1.93
N LEU A 220 13.89 9.65 -2.60
CA LEU A 220 13.85 9.59 -4.06
C LEU A 220 12.59 10.27 -4.60
N TYR A 221 11.46 10.15 -3.90
CA TYR A 221 10.23 10.85 -4.30
C TYR A 221 10.37 12.35 -4.14
N VAL A 222 10.95 12.80 -3.03
CA VAL A 222 11.21 14.22 -2.79
C VAL A 222 12.11 14.80 -3.90
N GLU A 223 13.18 14.09 -4.26
CA GLU A 223 14.07 14.49 -5.35
C GLU A 223 13.35 14.51 -6.70
N ALA A 224 12.55 13.48 -7.03
CA ALA A 224 11.78 13.42 -8.26
C ALA A 224 10.78 14.59 -8.38
N LEU A 225 10.03 14.87 -7.31
CA LEU A 225 9.12 16.02 -7.26
C LEU A 225 9.89 17.33 -7.47
N LYS A 226 11.01 17.52 -6.75
CA LYS A 226 11.88 18.68 -6.88
C LYS A 226 12.31 18.90 -8.34
N ARG A 227 12.84 17.85 -8.99
CA ARG A 227 13.26 17.89 -10.40
C ARG A 227 12.11 18.27 -11.34
N GLY A 228 10.89 17.79 -11.07
CA GLY A 228 9.70 18.16 -11.82
C GLY A 228 9.39 19.66 -11.80
N PHE A 229 9.47 20.29 -10.62
CA PHE A 229 9.31 21.75 -10.50
C PHE A 229 10.49 22.50 -11.16
N GLU A 230 11.72 22.05 -10.95
CA GLU A 230 12.92 22.68 -11.51
C GLU A 230 12.97 22.61 -13.04
N ALA A 231 12.44 21.55 -13.65
CA ALA A 231 12.29 21.42 -15.09
C ALA A 231 11.37 22.50 -15.70
N ARG A 232 10.49 23.10 -14.88
CA ARG A 232 9.65 24.25 -15.25
C ARG A 232 10.28 25.60 -14.86
N GLY A 233 11.56 25.62 -14.49
CA GLY A 233 12.26 26.81 -14.02
C GLY A 233 11.82 27.30 -12.64
N ARG A 234 11.13 26.46 -11.85
CA ARG A 234 10.61 26.84 -10.54
C ARG A 234 11.54 26.38 -9.43
N ARG A 235 12.11 27.33 -8.70
CA ARG A 235 12.86 27.05 -7.49
C ARG A 235 11.93 26.48 -6.43
N ILE A 236 12.33 25.38 -5.81
CA ILE A 236 11.53 24.64 -4.83
C ILE A 236 12.25 24.50 -3.49
N ASN A 237 11.48 24.53 -2.41
CA ASN A 237 11.98 24.28 -1.07
C ASN A 237 11.77 22.81 -0.69
N VAL A 238 12.74 22.23 0.02
CA VAL A 238 12.62 20.90 0.62
C VAL A 238 12.74 21.03 2.13
N THR A 239 11.77 20.50 2.85
CA THR A 239 11.78 20.45 4.32
C THR A 239 11.17 19.14 4.82
N ASN A 240 11.05 18.99 6.13
CA ASN A 240 10.52 17.79 6.75
C ASN A 240 9.71 18.08 8.01
N MET A 241 8.85 17.13 8.40
CA MET A 241 7.98 17.28 9.56
C MET A 241 8.73 17.34 10.89
N THR A 242 9.85 16.62 11.05
CA THR A 242 10.66 16.70 12.28
C THR A 242 11.15 18.12 12.54
N ARG A 243 11.53 18.85 11.48
CA ARG A 243 11.92 20.25 11.55
C ARG A 243 10.73 21.15 11.87
N LEU A 244 9.63 20.97 11.14
CA LEU A 244 8.44 21.81 11.26
C LEU A 244 7.74 21.67 12.61
N GLU A 245 7.72 20.48 13.21
CA GLU A 245 7.17 20.28 14.57
C GLU A 245 7.98 21.02 15.63
N LYS A 246 9.31 21.14 15.46
CA LYS A 246 10.19 21.86 16.38
C LYS A 246 10.18 23.37 16.14
N ARG A 247 10.05 23.77 14.88
CA ARG A 247 10.16 25.15 14.40
C ARG A 247 9.11 25.41 13.32
N PRO A 248 7.82 25.59 13.68
CA PRO A 248 6.75 25.85 12.73
C PRO A 248 7.02 27.04 11.80
N GLU A 249 7.71 28.07 12.31
CA GLU A 249 8.15 29.26 11.57
C GLU A 249 9.16 28.98 10.46
N SER A 250 9.76 27.77 10.43
CA SER A 250 10.65 27.33 9.35
C SER A 250 9.91 26.86 8.09
N MET A 251 8.57 26.82 8.10
CA MET A 251 7.77 26.64 6.89
C MET A 251 8.08 27.78 5.89
N PRO A 252 8.50 27.47 4.66
CA PRO A 252 8.71 28.52 3.65
C PRO A 252 7.45 29.37 3.44
N ALA A 253 7.61 30.70 3.46
CA ALA A 253 6.48 31.64 3.35
C ALA A 253 5.80 31.59 1.97
N SER A 254 6.57 31.35 0.91
CA SER A 254 6.09 31.25 -0.48
C SER A 254 6.91 30.25 -1.30
N GLY A 255 6.53 30.08 -2.55
CA GLY A 255 7.13 29.14 -3.50
C GLY A 255 6.65 27.70 -3.31
N PRO A 256 6.94 26.82 -4.29
CA PRO A 256 6.63 25.42 -4.16
C PRO A 256 7.50 24.79 -3.07
N THR A 257 6.91 23.89 -2.30
CA THR A 257 7.55 23.23 -1.16
C THR A 257 7.17 21.76 -1.13
N VAL A 258 8.16 20.89 -0.94
CA VAL A 258 7.95 19.46 -0.66
C VAL A 258 8.29 19.19 0.80
N VAL A 259 7.39 18.49 1.49
CA VAL A 259 7.57 18.10 2.90
C VAL A 259 7.59 16.59 3.01
N LEU A 260 8.71 16.02 3.47
CA LEU A 260 8.76 14.62 3.90
C LEU A 260 8.30 14.52 5.35
N GLY A 261 7.47 13.55 5.67
CA GLY A 261 7.00 13.36 7.04
C GLY A 261 6.34 12.01 7.25
N TYR A 262 6.22 11.61 8.51
CA TYR A 262 5.37 10.47 8.84
C TYR A 262 3.90 10.87 8.84
N MET A 263 3.03 9.94 8.43
CA MET A 263 1.57 10.15 8.39
C MET A 263 1.03 10.70 9.71
N LYS A 264 1.53 10.21 10.85
CA LYS A 264 1.13 10.64 12.20
C LYS A 264 1.47 12.11 12.47
N GLN A 265 2.68 12.55 12.08
CA GLN A 265 3.13 13.93 12.25
C GLN A 265 2.23 14.90 11.47
N PHE A 266 1.96 14.60 10.21
CA PHE A 266 1.08 15.44 9.39
C PHE A 266 -0.32 15.56 10.00
N ARG A 267 -0.93 14.42 10.36
CA ARG A 267 -2.29 14.39 10.90
C ARG A 267 -2.44 15.16 12.22
N ALA A 268 -1.41 15.15 13.06
CA ALA A 268 -1.39 15.90 14.31
C ALA A 268 -1.34 17.44 14.10
N ASN A 269 -0.92 17.90 12.93
CA ASN A 269 -0.66 19.32 12.65
C ASN A 269 -1.57 19.90 11.53
N PHE A 270 -2.50 19.09 11.01
CA PHE A 270 -3.44 19.56 10.00
C PHE A 270 -4.56 20.40 10.58
N MET A 271 -4.99 21.37 9.77
CA MET A 271 -6.21 22.14 9.99
C MET A 271 -7.06 22.12 8.72
N LEU A 272 -8.37 22.23 8.91
CA LEU A 272 -9.32 22.46 7.83
C LEU A 272 -9.70 23.94 7.82
N ASP A 273 -9.53 24.60 6.68
CA ASP A 273 -10.15 25.90 6.44
C ASP A 273 -11.66 25.68 6.21
N GLY A 274 -12.43 25.77 7.29
CA GLY A 274 -13.83 25.34 7.37
C GLY A 274 -14.76 25.84 6.25
N PRO A 275 -14.70 27.13 5.83
CA PRO A 275 -15.51 27.66 4.74
C PRO A 275 -15.13 27.14 3.35
N MET A 276 -13.86 26.83 3.10
CA MET A 276 -13.36 26.45 1.77
C MET A 276 -13.00 24.97 1.64
N GLY A 277 -13.06 24.20 2.73
CA GLY A 277 -12.67 22.79 2.75
C GLY A 277 -11.18 22.55 2.47
N ARG A 278 -10.33 23.59 2.54
CA ARG A 278 -8.92 23.48 2.17
C ARG A 278 -8.12 22.83 3.30
N LEU A 279 -7.26 21.89 2.94
CA LEU A 279 -6.31 21.28 3.86
C LEU A 279 -5.14 22.24 4.10
N MET A 280 -4.87 22.55 5.37
CA MET A 280 -3.81 23.47 5.77
C MET A 280 -2.76 22.76 6.62
N LEU A 281 -1.49 23.10 6.40
CA LEU A 281 -0.34 22.67 7.21
C LEU A 281 0.51 23.89 7.54
N PHE A 282 0.64 24.22 8.84
CA PHE A 282 1.39 25.39 9.31
C PHE A 282 1.07 26.68 8.52
N GLY A 283 -0.23 26.95 8.29
CA GLY A 283 -0.71 28.16 7.59
C GLY A 283 -0.63 28.12 6.06
N ARG A 284 -0.07 27.06 5.46
CA ARG A 284 0.01 26.88 4.00
C ARG A 284 -1.02 25.87 3.51
N GLN A 285 -1.67 26.15 2.38
CA GLN A 285 -2.57 25.19 1.73
C GLN A 285 -1.79 24.00 1.16
N VAL A 286 -2.22 22.80 1.48
CA VAL A 286 -1.74 21.54 0.92
C VAL A 286 -2.46 21.26 -0.39
N HIS A 287 -1.70 20.96 -1.44
CA HIS A 287 -2.23 20.80 -2.80
C HIS A 287 -2.23 19.35 -3.27
N ALA A 288 -1.22 18.57 -2.85
CA ALA A 288 -1.21 17.15 -3.14
C ALA A 288 -0.44 16.36 -2.09
N ALA A 289 -0.74 15.06 -2.02
CA ALA A 289 0.01 14.13 -1.19
C ALA A 289 0.30 12.81 -1.90
N ILE A 290 1.47 12.27 -1.60
CA ILE A 290 1.86 10.89 -1.89
C ILE A 290 1.48 10.03 -0.68
N ASN A 291 1.05 8.80 -0.95
CA ASN A 291 0.51 7.77 -0.06
C ASN A 291 -1.02 7.75 -0.02
N ASP A 292 -1.61 6.82 -0.76
CA ASP A 292 -3.06 6.67 -0.92
C ASP A 292 -3.80 6.47 0.41
N ARG A 293 -3.19 5.69 1.32
CA ARG A 293 -3.71 5.49 2.68
C ARG A 293 -3.72 6.79 3.48
N PHE A 294 -2.71 7.63 3.29
CA PHE A 294 -2.66 8.94 3.92
C PHE A 294 -3.78 9.85 3.40
N VAL A 295 -3.99 9.90 2.08
CA VAL A 295 -5.08 10.68 1.49
C VAL A 295 -6.44 10.23 2.04
N LEU A 296 -6.71 8.92 2.06
CA LEU A 296 -7.96 8.38 2.61
C LEU A 296 -8.15 8.74 4.09
N ASN A 297 -7.13 8.53 4.92
CA ASN A 297 -7.20 8.83 6.35
C ASN A 297 -7.38 10.33 6.63
N THR A 298 -6.82 11.20 5.78
CA THR A 298 -7.02 12.64 5.87
C THR A 298 -8.46 13.03 5.52
N CYS A 299 -9.09 12.37 4.54
CA CYS A 299 -10.51 12.55 4.26
C CYS A 299 -11.39 12.18 5.47
N TYR A 300 -11.11 11.04 6.10
CA TYR A 300 -11.84 10.62 7.30
C TYR A 300 -11.61 11.52 8.51
N GLN A 301 -10.40 12.04 8.69
CA GLN A 301 -10.10 12.96 9.80
C GLN A 301 -10.98 14.21 9.79
N PHE A 302 -11.49 14.61 8.63
CA PHE A 302 -12.33 15.79 8.45
C PHE A 302 -13.73 15.44 7.94
N ASP A 303 -14.24 14.24 8.24
CA ASP A 303 -15.59 13.78 7.89
C ASP A 303 -15.96 14.02 6.41
N HIS A 304 -15.00 13.75 5.52
CA HIS A 304 -15.12 13.97 4.06
C HIS A 304 -15.44 15.42 3.64
N ARG A 305 -15.16 16.41 4.49
CA ARG A 305 -15.35 17.85 4.18
C ARG A 305 -14.20 18.48 3.41
N LEU A 306 -13.19 17.70 3.03
CA LEU A 306 -12.07 18.19 2.23
C LEU A 306 -12.52 18.53 0.81
N ASP A 307 -12.10 19.68 0.33
CA ASP A 307 -12.25 20.02 -1.08
C ASP A 307 -11.20 19.27 -1.91
N LEU A 308 -11.62 18.14 -2.48
CA LEU A 308 -10.78 17.31 -3.35
C LEU A 308 -10.47 17.97 -4.70
N ASN A 309 -11.09 19.12 -5.00
CA ASN A 309 -10.69 19.97 -6.11
C ASN A 309 -9.42 20.79 -5.83
N ALA A 310 -9.14 21.03 -4.55
CA ALA A 310 -8.03 21.83 -4.05
C ALA A 310 -6.89 20.98 -3.45
N PHE A 311 -7.16 19.71 -3.18
CA PHE A 311 -6.22 18.72 -2.65
C PHE A 311 -6.37 17.38 -3.37
N ARG A 312 -5.28 16.78 -3.85
CA ARG A 312 -5.33 15.49 -4.56
C ARG A 312 -4.27 14.47 -4.12
N GLY A 313 -4.59 13.19 -4.30
CA GLY A 313 -3.59 12.12 -4.29
C GLY A 313 -2.79 12.08 -5.59
N PHE A 314 -1.57 11.54 -5.55
CA PHE A 314 -0.78 11.25 -6.77
C PHE A 314 -1.32 10.06 -7.58
N ASN A 315 -1.97 9.11 -6.90
CA ASN A 315 -2.95 8.25 -7.54
C ASN A 315 -4.34 8.87 -7.28
N ALA A 316 -5.11 9.10 -8.34
CA ALA A 316 -6.48 9.57 -8.20
C ALA A 316 -7.38 8.46 -7.62
N GLY A 317 -7.10 7.19 -7.95
CA GLY A 317 -7.77 6.01 -7.37
C GLY A 317 -7.37 5.66 -5.94
N TYR A 318 -6.99 6.63 -5.10
CA TYR A 318 -6.44 6.39 -3.76
C TYR A 318 -7.35 5.55 -2.86
N ALA A 319 -8.67 5.61 -3.06
CA ALA A 319 -9.63 4.82 -2.29
C ALA A 319 -9.40 3.30 -2.52
N ALA A 320 -9.19 2.87 -3.76
CA ALA A 320 -8.84 1.47 -4.05
C ALA A 320 -7.47 1.10 -3.48
N GLY A 321 -6.54 2.06 -3.45
CA GLY A 321 -5.21 1.93 -2.88
C GLY A 321 -5.15 1.82 -1.34
N ALA A 322 -6.28 2.02 -0.65
CA ALA A 322 -6.34 2.19 0.81
C ALA A 322 -7.53 1.51 1.51
N ASP A 323 -8.59 1.16 0.77
CA ASP A 323 -9.76 0.43 1.22
C ASP A 323 -9.88 -0.92 0.51
N LYS A 324 -9.68 -1.99 1.27
CA LYS A 324 -9.75 -3.37 0.79
C LYS A 324 -11.13 -3.72 0.23
N GLY A 325 -12.20 -3.16 0.79
CA GLY A 325 -13.55 -3.38 0.28
C GLY A 325 -13.71 -2.81 -1.13
N VAL A 326 -13.22 -1.59 -1.36
CA VAL A 326 -13.23 -0.96 -2.70
C VAL A 326 -12.38 -1.77 -3.68
N ALA A 327 -11.20 -2.21 -3.27
CA ALA A 327 -10.35 -3.08 -4.10
C ALA A 327 -11.05 -4.40 -4.48
N TYR A 328 -11.78 -5.04 -3.55
CA TYR A 328 -12.51 -6.29 -3.82
C TYR A 328 -13.74 -6.08 -4.69
N GLU A 329 -14.43 -4.95 -4.56
CA GLU A 329 -15.52 -4.57 -5.47
C GLU A 329 -14.99 -4.48 -6.92
N LEU A 330 -13.89 -3.77 -7.14
CA LEU A 330 -13.25 -3.64 -8.45
C LEU A 330 -12.70 -4.97 -8.96
N TYR A 331 -12.07 -5.77 -8.09
CA TYR A 331 -11.58 -7.10 -8.42
C TYR A 331 -12.71 -7.99 -8.97
N ASN A 332 -13.83 -8.06 -8.25
CA ASN A 332 -14.97 -8.90 -8.62
C ASN A 332 -15.64 -8.42 -9.90
N GLN A 333 -15.68 -7.11 -10.16
CA GLN A 333 -16.18 -6.58 -11.42
C GLN A 333 -15.30 -6.99 -12.61
N PHE A 334 -13.98 -6.98 -12.43
CA PHE A 334 -13.02 -7.31 -13.48
C PHE A 334 -12.90 -8.83 -13.70
N PHE A 335 -12.44 -9.58 -12.68
CA PHE A 335 -12.20 -11.02 -12.79
C PHE A 335 -13.47 -11.87 -12.81
N GLY A 336 -14.58 -11.35 -12.27
CA GLY A 336 -15.89 -12.00 -12.36
C GLY A 336 -16.59 -11.78 -13.71
N SER A 337 -16.09 -10.87 -14.55
CA SER A 337 -16.64 -10.61 -15.87
C SER A 337 -16.13 -11.61 -16.91
N GLN A 338 -17.06 -12.17 -17.69
CA GLN A 338 -16.73 -13.06 -18.82
C GLN A 338 -15.93 -12.33 -19.91
N ASP A 339 -16.20 -11.04 -20.10
CA ASP A 339 -15.60 -10.26 -21.18
C ASP A 339 -14.23 -9.68 -20.79
N LEU A 340 -14.02 -9.39 -19.50
CA LEU A 340 -12.83 -8.67 -19.05
C LEU A 340 -11.75 -9.58 -18.47
N GLY A 341 -12.10 -10.49 -17.57
CA GLY A 341 -11.10 -11.16 -16.73
C GLY A 341 -11.18 -12.69 -16.67
N ALA A 342 -12.28 -13.30 -17.14
CA ALA A 342 -12.47 -14.75 -17.05
C ALA A 342 -11.43 -15.59 -17.83
N HIS A 343 -10.74 -14.99 -18.79
CA HIS A 343 -9.67 -15.63 -19.55
C HIS A 343 -8.36 -15.77 -18.77
N PHE A 344 -8.20 -15.06 -17.64
CA PHE A 344 -7.07 -15.25 -16.73
C PHE A 344 -7.33 -16.45 -15.81
N HIS A 345 -7.03 -17.64 -16.31
CA HIS A 345 -7.25 -18.91 -15.64
C HIS A 345 -6.45 -19.07 -14.35
N CYS A 346 -5.30 -18.40 -14.18
CA CYS A 346 -4.54 -18.43 -12.93
C CYS A 346 -5.18 -17.59 -11.82
N MET A 347 -6.12 -16.70 -12.14
CA MET A 347 -6.76 -15.80 -11.18
C MET A 347 -8.00 -16.44 -10.57
N ALA A 348 -8.30 -16.10 -9.31
CA ALA A 348 -9.58 -16.42 -8.72
C ALA A 348 -10.68 -15.54 -9.33
N PRO A 349 -11.85 -16.08 -9.71
CA PRO A 349 -12.89 -15.29 -10.38
C PRO A 349 -13.62 -14.32 -9.42
N VAL A 350 -13.57 -14.58 -8.12
CA VAL A 350 -14.28 -13.80 -7.11
C VAL A 350 -13.54 -13.86 -5.78
N ILE A 351 -13.61 -12.76 -5.04
CA ILE A 351 -13.30 -12.68 -3.62
C ILE A 351 -14.63 -12.49 -2.89
N ASN A 352 -14.98 -13.42 -2.01
CA ASN A 352 -16.19 -13.29 -1.22
C ASN A 352 -15.95 -12.33 -0.06
N PHE A 353 -16.76 -11.27 0.04
CA PHE A 353 -16.70 -10.34 1.16
C PHE A 353 -18.03 -9.64 1.45
N ARG A 354 -18.06 -9.01 2.64
CA ARG A 354 -19.09 -8.08 3.12
C ARG A 354 -18.39 -6.90 3.79
N ARG A 355 -19.05 -5.74 3.82
CA ARG A 355 -18.58 -4.56 4.55
C ARG A 355 -19.47 -4.36 5.76
N ALA A 356 -18.86 -4.05 6.90
CA ALA A 356 -19.56 -3.73 8.13
C ALA A 356 -19.14 -2.33 8.62
N ARG A 357 -20.11 -1.45 8.80
CA ARG A 357 -19.92 -0.02 9.15
C ARG A 357 -20.07 0.24 10.63
N THR A 358 -20.69 -0.67 11.37
CA THR A 358 -20.82 -0.58 12.83
C THR A 358 -20.22 -1.79 13.52
N ARG A 359 -19.90 -1.64 14.80
CA ARG A 359 -19.47 -2.75 15.67
C ARG A 359 -20.48 -3.90 15.65
N THR A 360 -21.77 -3.60 15.81
CA THR A 360 -22.83 -4.62 15.85
C THR A 360 -22.97 -5.34 14.52
N GLU A 361 -22.94 -4.59 13.41
CA GLU A 361 -22.95 -5.16 12.06
C GLU A 361 -21.72 -6.04 11.79
N LEU A 362 -20.56 -5.69 12.32
CA LEU A 362 -19.34 -6.47 12.16
C LEU A 362 -19.48 -7.83 12.86
N ILE A 363 -19.94 -7.85 14.12
CA ILE A 363 -20.15 -9.09 14.87
C ILE A 363 -21.22 -9.96 14.21
N SER A 364 -22.36 -9.38 13.82
CA SER A 364 -23.45 -10.14 13.18
C SER A 364 -23.03 -10.71 11.82
N THR A 365 -22.25 -9.95 11.04
CA THR A 365 -21.74 -10.40 9.75
C THR A 365 -20.78 -11.58 9.92
N ILE A 366 -19.89 -11.55 10.92
CA ILE A 366 -18.98 -12.67 11.20
C ILE A 366 -19.78 -13.92 11.62
N GLN A 367 -20.75 -13.77 12.51
CA GLN A 367 -21.57 -14.88 12.98
C GLN A 367 -22.39 -15.51 11.86
N ALA A 368 -23.04 -14.68 11.04
CA ALA A 368 -23.76 -15.15 9.86
C ALA A 368 -22.79 -15.82 8.86
N TRP A 369 -21.57 -15.29 8.70
CA TRP A 369 -20.56 -15.88 7.83
C TRP A 369 -20.21 -17.30 8.24
N LEU A 370 -19.87 -17.49 9.52
CA LEU A 370 -19.44 -18.80 10.06
C LEU A 370 -20.58 -19.82 10.13
N GLN A 371 -21.84 -19.36 10.21
CA GLN A 371 -23.02 -20.23 10.16
C GLN A 371 -23.36 -20.68 8.73
N CYS A 372 -23.21 -19.78 7.76
CA CYS A 372 -23.63 -20.03 6.38
C CYS A 372 -22.52 -20.62 5.50
N ASN A 373 -21.25 -20.44 5.86
CA ASN A 373 -20.10 -20.87 5.07
C ASN A 373 -19.27 -21.91 5.83
N ALA A 374 -18.75 -22.88 5.09
CA ALA A 374 -17.79 -23.84 5.63
C ALA A 374 -16.38 -23.24 5.83
N SER A 375 -16.14 -22.03 5.32
CA SER A 375 -14.84 -21.35 5.36
C SER A 375 -14.68 -20.45 6.60
N PRO A 376 -13.50 -20.39 7.23
CA PRO A 376 -13.20 -19.39 8.26
C PRO A 376 -13.35 -17.96 7.73
N ALA A 377 -13.55 -17.01 8.63
CA ALA A 377 -13.69 -15.59 8.30
C ALA A 377 -12.44 -14.80 8.69
N VAL A 378 -12.12 -13.76 7.92
CA VAL A 378 -11.08 -12.77 8.23
C VAL A 378 -11.70 -11.38 8.20
N ILE A 379 -11.41 -10.58 9.22
CA ILE A 379 -11.78 -9.16 9.21
C ILE A 379 -10.54 -8.32 8.93
N LYS A 380 -10.71 -7.29 8.10
CA LYS A 380 -9.63 -6.37 7.72
C LYS A 380 -10.16 -4.93 7.82
N PRO A 381 -9.55 -4.06 8.64
CA PRO A 381 -9.96 -2.65 8.72
C PRO A 381 -9.59 -1.90 7.44
N GLN A 382 -10.27 -0.77 7.24
CA GLN A 382 -9.91 0.22 6.24
C GLN A 382 -8.75 1.10 6.73
N GLY A 383 -7.87 1.54 5.82
CA GLY A 383 -6.95 2.65 6.09
C GLY A 383 -5.80 2.34 7.06
N THR A 384 -5.51 1.06 7.35
CA THR A 384 -4.43 0.64 8.28
C THR A 384 -3.23 0.01 7.57
N GLY A 385 -2.25 -0.47 8.35
CA GLY A 385 -1.13 -1.27 7.88
C GLY A 385 -0.56 -2.14 9.00
N CYS A 386 0.59 -2.75 8.77
CA CYS A 386 1.31 -3.58 9.76
C CYS A 386 0.50 -4.78 10.32
N GLY A 387 -0.63 -5.14 9.69
CA GLY A 387 -1.55 -6.15 10.20
C GLY A 387 -2.44 -5.71 11.37
N HIS A 388 -2.39 -4.43 11.77
CA HIS A 388 -3.19 -3.91 12.87
C HIS A 388 -4.70 -4.00 12.56
N GLY A 389 -5.46 -4.51 13.54
CA GLY A 389 -6.90 -4.74 13.44
C GLY A 389 -7.31 -5.96 12.61
N ILE A 390 -6.38 -6.70 11.99
CA ILE A 390 -6.72 -7.94 11.30
C ILE A 390 -6.97 -9.06 12.33
N GLU A 391 -8.10 -9.74 12.22
CA GLU A 391 -8.45 -10.90 13.04
C GLU A 391 -9.00 -12.04 12.19
N PHE A 392 -8.68 -13.26 12.59
CA PHE A 392 -9.12 -14.51 11.96
C PHE A 392 -10.12 -15.23 12.85
N PHE A 393 -11.18 -15.79 12.30
CA PHE A 393 -12.24 -16.47 13.04
C PHE A 393 -12.41 -17.88 12.50
N PHE A 394 -12.01 -18.85 13.30
CA PHE A 394 -12.10 -20.29 13.01
C PHE A 394 -13.16 -20.94 13.89
N GLY A 395 -13.78 -21.99 13.38
CA GLY A 395 -14.83 -22.73 14.09
C GLY A 395 -16.10 -21.92 14.32
N SER A 396 -16.82 -22.23 15.40
CA SER A 396 -18.12 -21.62 15.75
C SER A 396 -18.05 -20.89 17.09
N PRO A 397 -17.34 -19.74 17.17
CA PRO A 397 -17.25 -18.97 18.41
C PRO A 397 -18.62 -18.43 18.80
N SER A 398 -18.85 -18.30 20.10
CA SER A 398 -20.02 -17.60 20.63
C SER A 398 -20.01 -16.13 20.24
N TRP A 399 -21.17 -15.47 20.37
CA TRP A 399 -21.30 -14.03 20.17
C TRP A 399 -20.34 -13.25 21.08
N ALA A 400 -20.20 -13.65 22.35
CA ALA A 400 -19.34 -12.98 23.32
C ALA A 400 -17.85 -13.08 22.95
N GLU A 401 -17.39 -14.26 22.50
CA GLU A 401 -16.01 -14.47 22.04
C GLU A 401 -15.71 -13.64 20.79
N THR A 402 -16.67 -13.63 19.85
CA THR A 402 -16.57 -12.82 18.62
C THR A 402 -16.49 -11.34 18.95
N ALA A 403 -17.39 -10.86 19.82
CA ALA A 403 -17.41 -9.47 20.28
C ALA A 403 -16.09 -9.07 20.93
N THR A 404 -15.55 -9.90 21.81
CA THR A 404 -14.27 -9.63 22.47
C THR A 404 -13.12 -9.50 21.47
N LYS A 405 -13.09 -10.35 20.43
CA LYS A 405 -12.05 -10.28 19.38
C LYS A 405 -12.22 -9.05 18.49
N VAL A 406 -13.45 -8.69 18.14
CA VAL A 406 -13.78 -7.45 17.42
C VAL A 406 -13.38 -6.21 18.22
N ASP A 407 -13.66 -6.17 19.52
CA ASP A 407 -13.32 -5.02 20.37
C ASP A 407 -11.81 -4.80 20.46
N ARG A 408 -11.03 -5.88 20.55
CA ARG A 408 -9.56 -5.80 20.49
C ARG A 408 -9.08 -5.26 19.15
N ALA A 409 -9.69 -5.68 18.04
CA ALA A 409 -9.34 -5.20 16.71
C ALA A 409 -9.61 -3.69 16.57
N LEU A 410 -10.83 -3.25 16.91
CA LEU A 410 -11.22 -1.84 16.88
C LEU A 410 -10.32 -0.98 17.77
N HIS A 411 -10.04 -1.44 19.00
CA HIS A 411 -9.16 -0.73 19.93
C HIS A 411 -7.71 -0.66 19.43
N SER A 412 -7.18 -1.74 18.83
CA SER A 412 -5.85 -1.76 18.24
C SER A 412 -5.71 -0.72 17.12
N VAL A 413 -6.75 -0.54 16.29
CA VAL A 413 -6.72 0.48 15.24
C VAL A 413 -6.87 1.89 15.83
N ALA A 414 -7.83 2.09 16.73
CA ALA A 414 -8.08 3.38 17.35
C ALA A 414 -6.82 3.92 18.05
N SER A 415 -6.12 3.07 18.81
CA SER A 415 -4.90 3.44 19.53
C SER A 415 -3.72 3.76 18.60
N ASN A 416 -3.47 2.94 17.58
CA ASN A 416 -2.30 3.11 16.71
C ASN A 416 -2.47 4.23 15.68
N TYR A 417 -3.70 4.43 15.19
CA TYR A 417 -3.96 5.37 14.10
C TYR A 417 -4.68 6.64 14.57
N ASN A 418 -5.06 6.76 15.84
CA ASN A 418 -5.90 7.85 16.33
C ASN A 418 -7.13 8.05 15.42
N LEU A 419 -7.82 6.95 15.12
CA LEU A 419 -9.03 6.90 14.32
C LEU A 419 -10.19 6.56 15.25
N GLN A 420 -11.07 7.53 15.51
CA GLN A 420 -12.20 7.35 16.44
C GLN A 420 -13.15 6.23 15.99
N CYS A 421 -13.26 5.99 14.68
CA CYS A 421 -14.06 4.90 14.12
C CYS A 421 -13.44 3.50 14.29
N GLY A 422 -12.23 3.37 14.85
CA GLY A 422 -11.56 2.08 15.05
C GLY A 422 -11.23 1.32 13.76
N GLY A 423 -11.19 2.01 12.60
CA GLY A 423 -10.94 1.40 11.29
C GLY A 423 -12.19 0.93 10.55
N LEU A 424 -13.39 1.32 11.01
CA LEU A 424 -14.64 1.10 10.30
C LEU A 424 -14.73 2.00 9.04
N PRO A 425 -15.35 1.50 7.95
CA PRO A 425 -15.88 0.15 7.77
C PRO A 425 -14.82 -0.95 7.72
N TYR A 426 -15.14 -2.12 8.29
CA TYR A 426 -14.33 -3.33 8.15
C TYR A 426 -14.81 -4.16 6.96
N THR A 427 -13.87 -4.84 6.32
CA THR A 427 -14.15 -5.90 5.35
C THR A 427 -14.14 -7.25 6.06
N VAL A 428 -15.25 -7.99 6.00
CA VAL A 428 -15.35 -9.40 6.41
C VAL A 428 -15.24 -10.26 5.15
N CYS A 429 -14.26 -11.13 5.07
CA CYS A 429 -13.97 -11.92 3.87
C CYS A 429 -13.59 -13.35 4.22
N GLU A 430 -13.56 -14.22 3.21
CA GLU A 430 -13.09 -15.59 3.39
C GLU A 430 -11.62 -15.64 3.82
N TYR A 431 -11.30 -16.61 4.68
CA TYR A 431 -9.92 -17.01 4.91
C TYR A 431 -9.44 -17.82 3.70
N LEU A 432 -8.45 -17.27 2.99
CA LEU A 432 -7.75 -17.97 1.92
C LEU A 432 -6.59 -18.74 2.53
N ASP A 433 -6.61 -20.07 2.39
CA ASP A 433 -5.53 -20.91 2.91
C ASP A 433 -4.31 -20.84 1.98
N THR A 434 -3.46 -19.85 2.25
CA THR A 434 -2.31 -19.54 1.39
C THR A 434 -1.28 -20.68 1.37
N ALA A 435 -0.67 -20.92 0.21
CA ALA A 435 0.35 -21.93 0.00
C ALA A 435 1.54 -21.78 0.94
N THR A 436 2.14 -22.92 1.28
CA THR A 436 3.40 -23.02 2.03
C THR A 436 4.56 -23.29 1.10
N ILE A 437 5.75 -22.86 1.52
CA ILE A 437 7.00 -23.26 0.89
C ILE A 437 7.26 -24.73 1.24
N ASP A 438 7.38 -25.59 0.23
CA ASP A 438 7.51 -27.03 0.42
C ASP A 438 8.95 -27.53 0.21
N THR A 439 9.27 -28.70 0.77
CA THR A 439 10.54 -29.42 0.53
C THR A 439 10.64 -30.03 -0.87
N THR A 440 9.53 -30.18 -1.58
CA THR A 440 9.42 -30.98 -2.81
C THR A 440 9.15 -30.16 -4.06
N GLY A 441 9.51 -28.87 -4.09
CA GLY A 441 9.51 -28.08 -5.33
C GLY A 441 10.07 -28.92 -6.50
N GLY A 442 9.23 -29.10 -7.53
CA GLY A 442 9.26 -30.08 -8.61
C GLY A 442 10.56 -30.85 -8.90
N SER A 443 10.46 -32.18 -8.96
CA SER A 443 11.26 -33.15 -9.76
C SER A 443 12.59 -32.68 -10.39
N GLY A 444 13.50 -32.12 -9.59
CA GLY A 444 14.71 -31.50 -10.16
C GLY A 444 15.73 -30.96 -9.17
N GLY A 445 15.63 -31.25 -7.88
CA GLY A 445 16.71 -31.01 -6.91
C GLY A 445 16.94 -29.55 -6.51
N GLY A 446 16.31 -29.09 -5.43
CA GLY A 446 16.59 -27.74 -4.91
C GLY A 446 16.26 -27.45 -3.45
N ALA A 447 15.31 -28.15 -2.82
CA ALA A 447 14.92 -27.88 -1.43
C ALA A 447 15.11 -29.09 -0.50
N GLY A 448 16.23 -29.82 -0.66
CA GLY A 448 16.72 -30.69 0.40
C GLY A 448 17.11 -29.88 1.65
N ALA A 449 17.31 -30.57 2.78
CA ALA A 449 17.68 -29.98 4.07
C ALA A 449 19.03 -29.18 4.12
N GLY A 450 19.56 -28.77 2.97
CA GLY A 450 20.73 -27.90 2.81
C GLY A 450 20.64 -26.92 1.63
N GLY A 451 19.46 -26.70 1.04
CA GLY A 451 19.26 -25.69 -0.02
C GLY A 451 19.24 -24.24 0.50
N PRO A 452 19.41 -23.23 -0.38
CA PRO A 452 19.54 -21.82 0.01
C PRO A 452 18.32 -21.23 0.75
N HIS A 453 17.18 -21.92 0.76
CA HIS A 453 15.95 -21.50 1.43
C HIS A 453 15.40 -22.54 2.42
N ALA A 454 16.22 -23.47 2.90
CA ALA A 454 15.79 -24.54 3.81
C ALA A 454 15.13 -24.02 5.11
N ASN A 455 15.55 -22.85 5.59
CA ASN A 455 14.96 -22.20 6.77
C ASN A 455 13.58 -21.55 6.54
N LYS A 456 13.04 -21.61 5.32
CA LYS A 456 11.71 -21.06 4.94
C LYS A 456 10.66 -22.14 4.71
N ILE A 457 11.04 -23.42 4.75
CA ILE A 457 10.12 -24.55 4.56
C ILE A 457 8.99 -24.51 5.60
N GLY A 458 7.76 -24.70 5.16
CA GLY A 458 6.55 -24.67 5.99
C GLY A 458 6.01 -23.26 6.27
N HIS A 459 6.69 -22.21 5.82
CA HIS A 459 6.19 -20.84 5.96
C HIS A 459 5.19 -20.52 4.84
N LYS A 460 4.09 -19.84 5.18
CA LYS A 460 3.19 -19.26 4.17
C LYS A 460 3.86 -18.06 3.51
N PHE A 461 3.52 -17.79 2.26
CA PHE A 461 4.06 -16.66 1.51
C PHE A 461 2.96 -15.88 0.76
N GLU A 462 3.17 -14.58 0.55
CA GLU A 462 2.36 -13.77 -0.36
C GLU A 462 3.28 -13.13 -1.40
N LEU A 463 2.78 -12.92 -2.61
CA LEU A 463 3.55 -12.27 -3.68
C LEU A 463 3.28 -10.76 -3.66
N ARG A 464 4.24 -10.00 -4.16
CA ARG A 464 4.06 -8.58 -4.49
C ARG A 464 4.40 -8.33 -5.95
N VAL A 465 3.40 -7.92 -6.71
CA VAL A 465 3.55 -7.46 -8.10
C VAL A 465 3.34 -5.95 -8.12
N VAL A 466 4.37 -5.19 -8.50
CA VAL A 466 4.31 -3.73 -8.59
C VAL A 466 3.88 -3.36 -9.99
N VAL A 467 2.68 -2.79 -10.14
CA VAL A 467 2.26 -2.19 -11.41
C VAL A 467 2.62 -0.72 -11.37
N TYR A 468 3.27 -0.21 -12.41
CA TYR A 468 3.72 1.17 -12.48
C TYR A 468 3.54 1.77 -13.88
N ARG A 469 3.48 3.10 -13.95
CA ARG A 469 3.42 3.85 -15.21
C ARG A 469 4.81 4.08 -15.77
N SER A 470 4.98 3.76 -17.05
CA SER A 470 6.14 4.10 -17.87
C SER A 470 5.64 4.85 -19.11
N GLY A 471 5.73 6.18 -19.08
CA GLY A 471 5.15 7.05 -20.11
C GLY A 471 3.63 6.88 -20.25
N SER A 472 3.18 6.44 -21.43
CA SER A 472 1.76 6.15 -21.74
C SER A 472 1.34 4.71 -21.46
N LYS A 473 2.20 3.91 -20.80
CA LYS A 473 1.99 2.48 -20.59
C LYS A 473 1.98 2.13 -19.12
N LEU A 474 1.37 1.01 -18.80
CA LEU A 474 1.47 0.32 -17.52
C LEU A 474 2.28 -0.95 -17.71
N LEU A 475 3.16 -1.23 -16.75
CA LEU A 475 4.03 -2.41 -16.70
C LEU A 475 3.92 -3.07 -15.33
N ALA A 476 4.09 -4.39 -15.27
CA ALA A 476 4.21 -5.12 -14.02
C ALA A 476 5.67 -5.47 -13.71
N PHE A 477 6.03 -5.42 -12.43
CA PHE A 477 7.29 -5.92 -11.88
C PHE A 477 6.94 -6.92 -10.76
N PRO A 478 7.10 -8.25 -10.97
CA PRO A 478 6.96 -9.21 -9.89
C PRO A 478 8.17 -9.04 -8.95
N SER A 479 7.95 -8.35 -7.83
CA SER A 479 9.03 -7.84 -7.00
C SER A 479 9.56 -8.90 -6.05
N ILE A 480 8.70 -9.39 -5.15
CA ILE A 480 9.14 -10.24 -4.05
C ILE A 480 8.03 -11.20 -3.63
N ALA A 481 8.40 -12.38 -3.14
CA ALA A 481 7.58 -13.13 -2.19
C ALA A 481 7.93 -12.65 -0.78
N LYS A 482 6.90 -12.33 -0.01
CA LYS A 482 6.97 -12.01 1.41
C LYS A 482 6.67 -13.27 2.20
N VAL A 483 7.63 -13.72 2.99
CA VAL A 483 7.53 -14.97 3.75
C VAL A 483 7.09 -14.67 5.17
N ALA A 484 6.15 -15.45 5.69
CA ALA A 484 5.69 -15.33 7.06
C ALA A 484 6.85 -15.59 8.02
N ARG A 485 6.83 -15.00 9.21
CA ARG A 485 7.96 -15.11 10.15
C ARG A 485 8.03 -16.43 10.90
N GLU A 486 6.90 -17.12 11.05
CA GLU A 486 6.82 -18.44 11.67
C GLU A 486 6.22 -19.43 10.68
N ALA A 487 6.68 -20.68 10.74
CA ALA A 487 6.09 -21.77 9.98
C ALA A 487 4.63 -21.97 10.39
N PHE A 488 3.80 -22.43 9.45
CA PHE A 488 2.41 -22.73 9.73
C PHE A 488 2.30 -24.04 10.53
N ASP A 489 1.58 -24.01 11.66
CA ASP A 489 1.21 -25.21 12.42
C ASP A 489 -0.30 -25.45 12.27
N PRO A 490 -0.72 -26.51 11.55
CA PRO A 490 -2.13 -26.85 11.42
C PRO A 490 -2.86 -27.09 12.75
N ARG A 491 -2.13 -27.41 13.83
CA ARG A 491 -2.69 -27.60 15.17
C ARG A 491 -2.93 -26.27 15.90
N ASN A 492 -2.34 -25.18 15.39
CA ASN A 492 -2.53 -23.83 15.89
C ASN A 492 -2.83 -22.86 14.70
N PRO A 493 -3.96 -23.07 14.01
CA PRO A 493 -4.21 -22.45 12.72
C PRO A 493 -4.50 -20.95 12.80
N ASP A 494 -4.73 -20.38 13.99
CA ASP A 494 -5.01 -18.97 14.22
C ASP A 494 -3.79 -18.13 14.65
N ASN A 495 -2.59 -18.74 14.63
CA ASN A 495 -1.34 -18.04 14.90
C ASN A 495 -1.06 -16.97 13.84
N LYS A 496 -1.42 -15.71 14.11
CA LYS A 496 -1.22 -14.58 13.19
C LYS A 496 0.21 -14.45 12.64
N LYS A 497 1.21 -14.95 13.36
CA LYS A 497 2.61 -14.88 12.97
C LYS A 497 2.96 -15.72 11.75
N SER A 498 2.20 -16.78 11.51
CA SER A 498 2.30 -17.62 10.31
C SER A 498 1.28 -17.24 9.22
N LEU A 499 0.32 -16.36 9.53
CA LEU A 499 -0.76 -15.96 8.61
C LEU A 499 -0.62 -14.55 8.01
N ILE A 500 0.11 -13.64 8.67
CA ILE A 500 0.29 -12.25 8.21
C ILE A 500 1.73 -12.04 7.77
N ASN A 501 1.91 -11.77 6.48
CA ASN A 501 3.21 -11.67 5.83
C ASN A 501 3.75 -10.23 5.79
N ASN A 502 3.75 -9.55 6.95
CA ASN A 502 4.22 -8.18 7.03
C ASN A 502 5.71 -8.10 7.37
N ILE A 503 6.51 -7.61 6.42
CA ILE A 503 7.98 -7.52 6.54
C ILE A 503 8.42 -6.55 7.63
N THR A 504 7.79 -5.37 7.71
CA THR A 504 8.14 -4.35 8.70
C THR A 504 7.90 -4.85 10.12
N THR A 505 6.74 -5.49 10.36
CA THR A 505 6.41 -6.10 11.65
C THR A 505 7.34 -7.27 11.96
N SER A 506 7.62 -8.14 10.97
CA SER A 506 8.49 -9.30 11.15
C SER A 506 9.92 -8.90 11.50
N ALA A 507 10.52 -7.97 10.75
CA ALA A 507 11.87 -7.44 11.00
C ALA A 507 11.98 -6.74 12.36
N LYS A 508 10.91 -6.04 12.78
CA LYS A 508 10.86 -5.39 14.10
C LYS A 508 10.83 -6.42 15.22
N GLU A 509 9.91 -7.36 15.17
CA GLU A 509 9.66 -8.30 16.28
C GLU A 509 10.74 -9.38 16.42
N THR A 510 11.49 -9.67 15.34
CA THR A 510 12.62 -10.61 15.36
C THR A 510 13.98 -9.93 15.51
N ALA A 511 14.02 -8.58 15.44
CA ALA A 511 15.24 -7.79 15.34
C ALA A 511 16.15 -8.19 14.15
N GLN A 512 15.62 -8.85 13.13
CA GLN A 512 16.33 -9.23 11.91
C GLN A 512 16.20 -8.17 10.82
N SER A 513 17.00 -8.31 9.77
CA SER A 513 16.81 -7.56 8.52
C SER A 513 15.48 -7.98 7.87
N GLY A 514 14.78 -7.05 7.22
CA GLY A 514 13.58 -7.39 6.47
C GLY A 514 13.89 -8.27 5.26
N GLN A 515 15.10 -8.22 4.72
CA GLN A 515 15.60 -9.13 3.68
C GLN A 515 15.45 -10.61 4.06
N GLU A 516 15.53 -10.96 5.35
CA GLU A 516 15.34 -12.34 5.84
C GLU A 516 13.94 -12.89 5.55
N PHE A 517 12.97 -12.04 5.21
CA PHE A 517 11.58 -12.41 4.95
C PHE A 517 11.20 -12.18 3.49
N LEU A 518 12.18 -11.98 2.61
CA LEU A 518 11.99 -11.65 1.20
C LEU A 518 12.68 -12.66 0.28
N LEU A 519 12.00 -13.05 -0.79
CA LEU A 519 12.60 -13.78 -1.91
C LEU A 519 12.31 -13.04 -3.23
N PRO A 520 13.29 -12.84 -4.12
CA PRO A 520 13.09 -12.14 -5.41
C PRO A 520 12.25 -12.98 -6.37
N LEU A 521 11.27 -12.39 -7.08
CA LEU A 521 10.38 -13.15 -7.95
C LEU A 521 10.87 -13.30 -9.40
N CYS A 522 11.76 -12.44 -9.89
CA CYS A 522 12.48 -12.71 -11.14
C CYS A 522 13.68 -13.59 -10.83
N ASN A 523 13.46 -14.77 -10.25
CA ASN A 523 14.54 -15.68 -9.88
C ASN A 523 14.04 -17.13 -9.98
N SER A 524 14.63 -17.92 -10.87
CA SER A 524 14.18 -19.29 -11.16
C SER A 524 14.20 -20.19 -9.92
N GLY A 525 15.24 -20.11 -9.09
CA GLY A 525 15.33 -20.88 -7.84
C GLY A 525 14.26 -20.48 -6.82
N THR A 526 13.90 -19.20 -6.75
CA THR A 526 12.76 -18.76 -5.94
C THR A 526 11.46 -19.33 -6.48
N LEU A 527 11.21 -19.25 -7.79
CA LEU A 527 9.98 -19.76 -8.39
C LEU A 527 9.82 -21.27 -8.18
N GLU A 528 10.90 -22.03 -8.30
CA GLU A 528 10.92 -23.48 -8.02
C GLU A 528 10.51 -23.79 -6.58
N VAL A 529 11.09 -23.08 -5.60
CA VAL A 529 10.81 -23.27 -4.17
C VAL A 529 9.38 -22.85 -3.80
N LEU A 530 8.84 -21.82 -4.45
CA LEU A 530 7.44 -21.41 -4.29
C LEU A 530 6.46 -22.35 -5.02
N GLY A 531 6.97 -23.18 -5.94
CA GLY A 531 6.16 -24.03 -6.82
C GLY A 531 5.34 -23.21 -7.81
N ILE A 532 5.86 -22.09 -8.30
CA ILE A 532 5.22 -21.21 -9.27
C ILE A 532 5.87 -21.41 -10.63
N GLN A 533 5.07 -21.72 -11.64
CA GLN A 533 5.57 -21.82 -13.01
C GLN A 533 5.76 -20.45 -13.63
N LEU A 534 6.75 -20.31 -14.53
CA LEU A 534 6.99 -19.05 -15.23
C LEU A 534 5.74 -18.57 -16.00
N THR A 535 5.01 -19.49 -16.63
CA THR A 535 3.77 -19.19 -17.34
C THR A 535 2.68 -18.65 -16.42
N GLU A 536 2.59 -19.16 -15.18
CA GLU A 536 1.65 -18.67 -14.17
C GLU A 536 2.04 -17.26 -13.71
N LEU A 537 3.33 -16.99 -13.53
CA LEU A 537 3.83 -15.66 -13.17
C LEU A 537 3.60 -14.64 -14.30
N ALA A 538 3.82 -15.02 -15.55
CA ALA A 538 3.57 -14.18 -16.73
C ALA A 538 2.07 -13.82 -16.85
N GLU A 539 1.19 -14.81 -16.66
CA GLU A 539 -0.26 -14.59 -16.65
C GLU A 539 -0.68 -13.69 -15.48
N LEU A 540 -0.13 -13.91 -14.27
CA LEU A 540 -0.36 -13.03 -13.11
C LEU A 540 0.07 -11.59 -13.38
N CYS A 541 1.25 -11.38 -13.98
CA CYS A 541 1.74 -10.03 -14.32
C CYS A 541 0.81 -9.34 -15.32
N THR A 542 0.38 -10.07 -16.35
CA THR A 542 -0.55 -9.57 -17.36
C THR A 542 -1.90 -9.22 -16.74
N ALA A 543 -2.48 -10.14 -15.95
CA ALA A 543 -3.71 -9.93 -15.21
C ALA A 543 -3.63 -8.72 -14.27
N SER A 544 -2.50 -8.57 -13.57
CA SER A 544 -2.23 -7.45 -12.67
C SER A 544 -2.24 -6.11 -13.39
N THR A 545 -1.54 -6.00 -14.53
CA THR A 545 -1.53 -4.77 -15.32
C THR A 545 -2.92 -4.45 -15.86
N HIS A 546 -3.62 -5.44 -16.45
CA HIS A 546 -4.95 -5.25 -17.00
C HIS A 546 -5.99 -4.90 -15.92
N PHE A 547 -5.84 -5.43 -14.70
CA PHE A 547 -6.68 -5.05 -13.58
C PHE A 547 -6.44 -3.60 -13.17
N ILE A 548 -5.19 -3.17 -13.01
CA ILE A 548 -4.89 -1.75 -12.69
C ILE A 548 -5.31 -0.81 -13.81
N ARG A 549 -5.13 -1.22 -15.07
CA ARG A 549 -5.66 -0.53 -16.25
C ARG A 549 -7.17 -0.29 -16.12
N TYR A 550 -7.93 -1.33 -15.76
CA TYR A 550 -9.36 -1.22 -15.46
C TYR A 550 -9.64 -0.27 -14.29
N VAL A 551 -8.86 -0.31 -13.21
CA VAL A 551 -9.01 0.64 -12.10
C VAL A 551 -8.82 2.08 -12.56
N VAL A 552 -7.82 2.36 -13.41
CA VAL A 552 -7.59 3.69 -13.99
C VAL A 552 -8.76 4.13 -14.88
N ASP A 553 -9.33 3.22 -15.67
CA ASP A 553 -10.56 3.48 -16.43
C ASP A 553 -11.73 3.85 -15.52
N GLN A 554 -11.94 3.09 -14.44
CA GLN A 554 -13.00 3.40 -13.48
C GLN A 554 -12.81 4.73 -12.75
N VAL A 555 -11.57 5.14 -12.47
CA VAL A 555 -11.28 6.45 -11.87
C VAL A 555 -11.71 7.58 -12.80
N GLN A 556 -11.52 7.41 -14.10
CA GLN A 556 -11.93 8.39 -15.09
C GLN A 556 -13.45 8.36 -15.32
N ASP A 557 -14.01 7.18 -15.57
CA ASP A 557 -15.40 7.01 -16.01
C ASP A 557 -16.39 7.12 -14.84
N ASN A 558 -15.96 6.76 -13.62
CA ASN A 558 -16.80 6.71 -12.42
C ASN A 558 -16.09 7.32 -11.19
N PRO A 559 -15.66 8.60 -11.23
CA PRO A 559 -14.86 9.23 -10.18
C PRO A 559 -15.52 9.18 -8.80
N SER A 560 -16.85 9.22 -8.73
CA SER A 560 -17.60 9.14 -7.47
C SER A 560 -17.42 7.83 -6.71
N LEU A 561 -17.07 6.72 -7.39
CA LEU A 561 -16.75 5.44 -6.72
C LEU A 561 -15.51 5.57 -5.81
N PHE A 562 -14.65 6.53 -6.11
CA PHE A 562 -13.42 6.80 -5.37
C PHE A 562 -13.56 8.01 -4.44
N GLY A 563 -14.79 8.55 -4.29
CA GLY A 563 -15.07 9.77 -3.54
C GLY A 563 -14.62 11.05 -4.25
N LEU A 564 -14.27 11.00 -5.54
CA LEU A 564 -13.84 12.16 -6.31
C LEU A 564 -15.05 12.95 -6.86
N PRO A 565 -14.90 14.27 -7.10
CA PRO A 565 -15.94 15.09 -7.72
C PRO A 565 -16.28 14.63 -9.14
N VAL A 566 -17.55 14.76 -9.56
CA VAL A 566 -18.02 14.34 -10.89
C VAL A 566 -17.35 15.13 -12.03
N GLU A 567 -16.99 16.39 -11.80
CA GLU A 567 -16.29 17.24 -12.80
C GLU A 567 -14.77 17.00 -12.86
N TRP A 568 -14.27 15.91 -12.29
CA TRP A 568 -12.84 15.58 -12.23
C TRP A 568 -12.19 15.45 -13.62
N GLU A 569 -12.93 14.92 -14.61
CA GLU A 569 -12.44 14.70 -15.98
C GLU A 569 -11.93 15.96 -16.69
N LYS A 570 -12.48 17.14 -16.38
CA LYS A 570 -12.13 18.41 -17.04
C LYS A 570 -10.81 19.02 -16.54
N ARG A 571 -10.16 18.40 -15.55
CA ARG A 571 -9.04 19.00 -14.78
C ARG A 571 -7.69 18.37 -15.06
N VAL A 572 -7.71 17.25 -15.77
CA VAL A 572 -6.56 16.43 -16.05
C VAL A 572 -5.90 16.84 -17.35
#